data_AF-A0A357AKE3-F1
#
_entry.id   AF-A0A357AKE3-F1
#
_cell.length_a   1.000
_cell.length_b   1.000
_cell.length_c   1.000
_cell.angle_alpha   90.00
_cell.angle_beta   90.00
_cell.angle_gamma   90.00
#
_symmetry.space_group_name_H-M   'P 1'
#
loop_
_entity.id
_entity.type
_entity.pdbx_description
1 polymer ?
#
loop_
_entity_poly.entity_id
_entity_poly.type
_entity_poly.pdbx_seq_one_letter_code
_entity_poly.pdbx_strand_id
1 'polypeptide(L)'
;YAAQMGFTVVGSSQDLGSGLNFDRSGLQAVLESAKAGSFQILLVDSVSRIGRDMKKTIAFIQTISGCGISIYSPMEGEIKLSDFMRPPFQLR
;
A
#
# COMPACT_ATOMS: atom_id res chain seq x y z
N TYR A 1 14.83 -4.42 -2.05
CA TYR A 1 13.80 -4.79 -1.06
C TYR A 1 13.22 -6.18 -1.29
N ALA A 2 12.44 -6.44 -2.35
CA ALA A 2 11.78 -7.75 -2.56
C ALA A 2 12.75 -8.95 -2.42
N ALA A 3 13.90 -8.89 -3.11
CA ALA A 3 14.94 -9.92 -3.03
C ALA A 3 15.52 -10.10 -1.61
N GLN A 4 15.71 -9.01 -0.86
CA GLN A 4 16.23 -9.07 0.52
C GLN A 4 15.22 -9.73 1.47
N MET A 5 13.92 -9.56 1.20
CA MET A 5 12.84 -10.16 1.97
C MET A 5 12.48 -11.58 1.49
N GLY A 6 13.13 -12.09 0.44
CA GLY A 6 12.80 -13.38 -0.16
C GLY A 6 11.46 -13.40 -0.89
N PHE A 7 10.90 -12.24 -1.25
CA PHE A 7 9.64 -12.13 -1.99
C PHE A 7 9.87 -12.36 -3.48
N THR A 8 8.96 -13.11 -4.10
CA THR A 8 8.91 -13.26 -5.56
C THR A 8 8.03 -12.17 -6.15
N VAL A 9 8.56 -11.41 -7.12
CA VAL A 9 7.79 -10.37 -7.82
C VAL A 9 6.95 -11.05 -8.91
N VAL A 10 5.63 -11.05 -8.75
CA VAL A 10 4.67 -11.65 -9.69
C VAL A 10 4.00 -10.63 -10.63
N GLY A 11 4.23 -9.34 -10.40
CA GLY A 11 3.68 -8.26 -11.19
C GLY A 11 4.13 -6.88 -10.72
N SER A 12 3.79 -5.85 -11.49
CA SER A 12 4.09 -4.46 -11.17
C SER A 12 2.97 -3.56 -11.70
N SER A 13 2.74 -2.45 -11.02
CA SER A 13 1.78 -1.43 -11.43
C SER A 13 2.39 -0.04 -11.22
N GLN A 14 1.98 0.93 -12.04
CA GLN A 14 2.52 2.29 -12.01
C GLN A 14 1.44 3.32 -12.28
N ASP A 15 1.64 4.52 -11.73
CA ASP A 15 0.76 5.67 -11.93
C ASP A 15 1.56 6.92 -12.26
N LEU A 16 0.98 7.77 -13.10
CA LEU A 16 1.40 9.15 -13.32
C LEU A 16 0.32 10.08 -12.75
N GLY A 17 0.71 11.09 -11.96
CA GLY A 17 -0.21 12.08 -11.42
C GLY A 17 -0.02 12.40 -9.94
N SER A 18 -0.87 13.29 -9.42
CA SER A 18 -0.79 13.74 -8.02
C SER A 18 -1.28 12.68 -7.04
N GLY A 19 -0.54 12.47 -5.95
CA GLY A 19 -0.98 11.63 -4.83
C GLY A 19 -2.20 12.13 -4.05
N LEU A 20 -2.81 13.26 -4.44
CA LEU A 20 -4.12 13.71 -3.91
C LEU A 20 -5.30 13.15 -4.74
N ASN A 21 -5.03 12.70 -5.97
CA ASN A 21 -5.99 12.00 -6.81
C ASN A 21 -5.80 10.48 -6.69
N PHE A 22 -6.91 9.75 -6.63
CA PHE A 22 -6.94 8.29 -6.56
C PHE A 22 -7.62 7.66 -7.77
N ASP A 23 -8.10 8.47 -8.72
CA ASP A 23 -8.40 8.01 -10.07
C ASP A 23 -7.09 7.74 -10.81
N ARG A 24 -6.52 6.59 -10.49
CA ARG A 24 -5.15 6.18 -10.82
C ARG A 24 -5.21 4.72 -11.26
N SER A 25 -5.00 4.50 -12.55
CA SER A 25 -5.15 3.18 -13.19
C SER A 25 -4.26 2.12 -12.52
N GLY A 26 -3.08 2.53 -12.04
CA GLY A 26 -2.14 1.63 -11.38
C GLY A 26 -2.66 1.15 -10.03
N LEU A 27 -3.15 2.06 -9.18
CA LEU A 27 -3.81 1.71 -7.92
C LEU A 27 -5.08 0.87 -8.14
N GLN A 28 -5.87 1.17 -9.17
CA GLN A 28 -7.05 0.37 -9.51
C GLN A 28 -6.64 -1.05 -9.93
N ALA A 29 -5.61 -1.22 -10.75
CA ALA A 29 -5.11 -2.54 -11.13
C ALA A 29 -4.60 -3.35 -9.93
N VAL A 30 -3.95 -2.69 -8.95
CA VAL A 30 -3.54 -3.33 -7.68
C VAL A 30 -4.77 -3.79 -6.90
N LEU A 31 -5.80 -2.96 -6.81
CA LEU A 31 -7.04 -3.29 -6.10
C LEU A 31 -7.74 -4.50 -6.72
N GLU A 32 -7.88 -4.53 -8.04
CA GLU A 32 -8.51 -5.67 -8.73
C GLU A 32 -7.67 -6.95 -8.58
N SER A 33 -6.35 -6.85 -8.68
CA SER A 33 -5.44 -7.99 -8.44
C SER A 33 -5.52 -8.51 -7.00
N ALA A 34 -5.74 -7.62 -6.02
CA ALA A 34 -5.89 -7.97 -4.62
C ALA A 34 -7.21 -8.72 -4.38
N LYS A 35 -8.32 -8.21 -4.94
CA LYS A 35 -9.63 -8.87 -4.90
C LYS A 35 -9.61 -10.24 -5.58
N ALA A 36 -8.84 -10.39 -6.65
CA ALA A 36 -8.64 -11.65 -7.34
C ALA A 36 -7.69 -12.62 -6.62
N GLY A 37 -7.06 -12.22 -5.51
CA GLY A 37 -6.10 -13.06 -4.77
C GLY A 37 -4.83 -13.38 -5.57
N SER A 38 -4.47 -12.53 -6.55
CA SER A 38 -3.37 -12.80 -7.49
C SER A 38 -1.97 -12.57 -6.90
N PHE A 39 -1.89 -11.99 -5.70
CA PHE A 39 -0.65 -11.77 -4.97
C PHE A 39 -0.93 -11.73 -3.46
N GLN A 40 0.11 -11.69 -2.63
CA GLN A 40 -0.03 -11.67 -1.16
C GLN A 40 0.62 -10.43 -0.52
N ILE A 41 1.53 -9.78 -1.24
CA ILE A 41 2.34 -8.67 -0.72
C ILE A 41 2.34 -7.50 -1.72
N LEU A 42 1.90 -6.33 -1.27
CA LEU A 42 2.06 -5.07 -2.00
C LEU A 42 3.35 -4.39 -1.52
N LEU A 43 4.29 -4.17 -2.44
CA LEU A 43 5.47 -3.34 -2.19
C LEU A 43 5.26 -1.94 -2.75
N VAL A 44 5.48 -0.93 -1.92
CA VAL A 44 5.56 0.48 -2.32
C VAL A 44 6.85 1.09 -1.80
N ASP A 45 7.35 2.13 -2.47
CA ASP A 45 8.55 2.84 -2.01
C ASP A 45 8.30 3.60 -0.69
N SER A 46 7.10 4.15 -0.51
CA SER A 46 6.61 4.73 0.75
C SER A 46 5.09 4.87 0.74
N VAL A 47 4.48 5.13 1.90
CA VAL A 47 3.02 5.40 2.01
C VAL A 47 2.61 6.55 1.09
N SER A 48 3.51 7.51 0.84
CA SER A 48 3.26 8.65 -0.06
C SER A 48 2.95 8.26 -1.51
N ARG A 49 3.38 7.07 -1.95
CA ARG A 49 3.07 6.51 -3.28
C ARG A 49 1.64 5.95 -3.36
N ILE A 50 1.10 5.51 -2.23
CA ILE A 50 -0.31 5.17 -2.10
C ILE A 50 -1.13 6.45 -2.14
N GLY A 51 -0.73 7.49 -1.41
CA GLY A 51 -1.35 8.81 -1.53
C GLY A 51 -1.03 9.74 -0.38
N ARG A 52 -1.38 11.01 -0.58
CA ARG A 52 -1.14 12.10 0.38
C ARG A 52 -2.43 12.63 1.01
N ASP A 53 -3.59 12.22 0.50
CA ASP A 53 -4.86 12.41 1.18
C ASP A 53 -5.03 11.29 2.22
N MET A 54 -4.90 11.65 3.50
CA MET A 54 -4.89 10.66 4.59
C MET A 54 -6.16 9.80 4.63
N LYS A 55 -7.34 10.38 4.40
CA LYS A 55 -8.60 9.62 4.44
C LYS A 55 -8.64 8.58 3.32
N LYS A 56 -8.28 8.98 2.10
CA LYS A 56 -8.25 8.09 0.94
C LYS A 56 -7.15 7.03 1.05
N THR A 57 -5.97 7.42 1.54
CA THR A 57 -4.86 6.49 1.78
C THR A 57 -5.24 5.43 2.81
N ILE A 58 -5.85 5.82 3.92
CA ILE A 58 -6.34 4.88 4.94
C ILE A 58 -7.39 3.94 4.33
N ALA A 59 -8.37 4.47 3.59
CA ALA A 59 -9.40 3.63 2.96
C ALA A 59 -8.80 2.61 1.98
N PHE A 60 -7.79 3.01 1.19
CA PHE A 60 -7.07 2.10 0.30
C PHE A 60 -6.34 1.00 1.09
N ILE A 61 -5.58 1.36 2.13
CA ILE A 61 -4.85 0.42 2.98
C ILE A 61 -5.83 -0.57 3.64
N GLN A 62 -6.93 -0.06 4.20
CA GLN A 62 -8.01 -0.89 4.77
C GLN A 62 -8.53 -1.91 3.77
N THR A 63 -8.79 -1.48 2.53
CA THR A 63 -9.33 -2.36 1.49
C THR A 63 -8.32 -3.45 1.12
N ILE A 64 -7.07 -3.07 0.86
CA ILE A 64 -6.00 -4.02 0.51
C ILE A 64 -5.75 -5.03 1.62
N SER A 65 -5.62 -4.57 2.87
CA SER A 65 -5.47 -5.46 4.03
C SER A 65 -6.70 -6.34 4.25
N GLY A 66 -7.90 -5.84 3.97
CA GLY A 66 -9.15 -6.62 3.99
C GLY A 66 -9.18 -7.76 2.96
N CYS A 67 -8.44 -7.64 1.86
CA CYS A 67 -8.21 -8.72 0.90
C CYS A 67 -7.14 -9.72 1.35
N GLY A 68 -6.60 -9.60 2.57
CA GLY A 68 -5.53 -10.47 3.08
C GLY A 68 -4.13 -10.12 2.54
N ILE A 69 -3.95 -8.94 1.96
CA ILE A 69 -2.68 -8.49 1.41
C ILE A 69 -1.89 -7.69 2.45
N SER A 70 -0.65 -8.09 2.70
CA SER A 70 0.28 -7.31 3.52
C SER A 70 0.94 -6.21 2.69
N ILE A 71 1.09 -5.02 3.25
CA ILE A 71 1.72 -3.87 2.58
C ILE A 71 3.07 -3.61 3.22
N TYR A 72 4.12 -3.54 2.41
CA TYR A 72 5.47 -3.21 2.89
C TYR A 72 6.08 -2.06 2.12
N SER A 73 6.97 -1.37 2.82
CA SER A 73 7.83 -0.34 2.28
C SER A 73 9.25 -0.44 2.86
N PRO A 74 10.29 -0.13 2.08
CA PRO A 74 11.64 0.02 2.62
C PRO A 74 11.74 1.17 3.63
N MET A 75 10.87 2.18 3.56
CA MET A 75 10.89 3.33 4.47
C MET A 75 10.10 3.10 5.76
N GLU A 76 8.94 2.44 5.68
CA GLU A 76 8.05 2.25 6.83
C GLU A 76 8.07 0.83 7.41
N GLY A 77 8.65 -0.15 6.72
CA GLY A 77 8.50 -1.56 7.06
C GLY A 77 7.11 -2.08 6.68
N GLU A 78 6.54 -2.96 7.50
CA GLU A 78 5.15 -3.41 7.33
C GLU A 78 4.20 -2.27 7.73
N ILE A 79 3.36 -1.82 6.80
CA ILE A 79 2.41 -0.73 7.01
C ILE A 79 1.10 -1.32 7.54
N LYS A 80 0.72 -0.99 8.77
CA LYS A 80 -0.50 -1.47 9.41
C LYS A 80 -1.52 -0.35 9.57
N LEU A 81 -2.80 -0.72 9.53
CA LEU A 81 -3.88 0.24 9.77
C LEU A 81 -3.76 0.92 11.14
N SER A 82 -3.29 0.17 12.15
CA SER A 82 -3.07 0.68 13.50
C SER A 82 -2.04 1.82 13.57
N ASP A 83 -1.14 1.94 12.60
CA ASP A 83 -0.13 3.00 12.58
C ASP A 83 -0.76 4.38 12.32
N PHE A 84 -1.90 4.41 11.64
CA PHE A 84 -2.67 5.64 11.40
C PHE A 84 -3.69 5.95 12.49
N MET A 85 -3.88 5.03 13.44
CA MET A 85 -4.82 5.18 14.56
C MET A 85 -4.14 5.60 15.87
N ARG A 86 -2.81 5.67 15.89
CA ARG A 86 -2.08 6.16 17.06
C ARG A 86 -2.14 7.69 17.12
N PRO A 87 -2.45 8.27 18.28
CA PRO A 87 -2.28 9.70 18.47
C PRO A 87 -0.81 10.09 18.25
N PRO A 88 -0.53 11.31 17.74
CA PRO A 88 0.81 11.74 17.34
C PRO A 88 1.87 11.73 18.45
N PHE A 89 1.48 11.54 19.71
CA PHE A 89 2.35 11.58 20.89
C PHE A 89 2.92 10.22 21.33
N GLN A 90 2.66 9.13 20.59
CA GLN A 90 3.08 7.77 20.97
C GLN A 90 4.04 7.08 19.98
N LEU A 91 4.69 7.84 19.10
CA LEU A 91 5.79 7.33 18.28
C LEU A 91 7.08 7.37 19.13
N ARG A 92 7.56 6.19 19.55
CA ARG A 92 8.89 5.99 20.16
C ARG A 92 9.88 5.58 19.08
#